data_AF-A0AAW1HXT4-F1
#
_entry.id   AF-A0AAW1HXT4-F1
#
_cell.length_a   1.000
_cell.length_b   1.000
_cell.length_c   1.000
_cell.angle_alpha   90.00
_cell.angle_beta   90.00
_cell.angle_gamma   90.00
#
_symmetry.space_group_name_H-M   'P 1'
#
loop_
_entity.id
_entity.type
_entity.pdbx_description
1 polymer ?
#
loop_
_entity_poly.entity_id
_entity_poly.type
_entity_poly.pdbx_seq_one_letter_code
_entity_poly.pdbx_strand_id
1 'polypeptide(L)'
;MRKMWETISEEFKKHDFHYTAIQVESKWKTLERSFKTTIENSKKTGRGKRSCPYERELAAILLKRNSVIPPCVLDENSVKNRASSNIIKKELCNSTMCT
;
A
#
# COMPACT_ATOMS: atom_id res chain seq x y z
N MET A 1 -16.10 11.31 -5.64
CA MET A 1 -15.95 10.95 -4.21
C MET A 1 -15.45 12.17 -3.43
N ARG A 2 -16.35 13.09 -3.02
CA ARG A 2 -15.98 14.26 -2.16
C ARG A 2 -16.38 14.05 -0.70
N LYS A 3 -17.58 13.51 -0.47
CA LYS A 3 -18.14 13.25 0.87
C LYS A 3 -17.21 12.47 1.82
N MET A 4 -16.50 11.47 1.31
CA MET A 4 -15.53 10.69 2.12
C MET A 4 -14.43 11.58 2.71
N TRP A 5 -13.86 12.49 1.91
CA TRP A 5 -12.78 13.37 2.35
C TRP A 5 -13.28 14.48 3.28
N GLU A 6 -14.55 14.89 3.12
CA GLU A 6 -15.24 15.79 4.04
C GLU A 6 -15.41 15.14 5.41
N THR A 7 -15.89 13.89 5.49
CA THR A 7 -15.99 13.16 6.76
C THR A 7 -14.63 13.00 7.45
N ILE A 8 -13.59 12.66 6.71
CA ILE A 8 -12.24 12.53 7.29
C ILE A 8 -11.73 13.90 7.80
N SER A 9 -12.00 14.99 7.07
CA SER A 9 -11.67 16.36 7.49
C SER A 9 -12.40 16.75 8.78
N GLU A 10 -13.66 16.34 8.95
CA GLU A 10 -14.42 16.55 10.18
C GLU A 10 -13.84 15.78 11.37
N GLU A 11 -13.44 14.52 11.17
CA GLU A 11 -12.73 13.76 12.22
C GLU A 11 -11.41 14.44 12.61
N PHE A 12 -10.64 14.95 11.65
CA PHE A 12 -9.42 15.71 11.97
C PHE A 12 -9.70 16.95 12.83
N LYS A 13 -10.80 17.67 12.56
CA LYS A 13 -11.19 18.84 13.37
C LYS A 13 -11.52 18.47 14.82
N LYS A 14 -12.10 17.29 15.06
CA LYS A 14 -12.35 16.79 16.44
C LYS A 14 -11.06 16.57 17.22
N HIS A 15 -9.96 16.29 16.53
CA HIS A 15 -8.62 16.14 17.08
C HIS A 15 -7.80 17.43 17.03
N ASP A 16 -8.44 18.59 16.87
CA ASP A 16 -7.82 19.94 16.79
C ASP A 16 -6.92 20.16 15.56
N PHE A 17 -7.07 19.32 14.52
CA PHE A 17 -6.38 19.48 13.25
C PHE A 17 -7.29 20.09 12.18
N HIS A 18 -6.95 21.29 11.73
CA HIS A 18 -7.74 22.04 10.76
C HIS A 18 -7.24 21.82 9.33
N TYR A 19 -7.67 20.71 8.71
CA TYR A 19 -7.38 20.40 7.31
C TYR A 19 -8.65 20.42 6.46
N THR A 20 -8.55 20.94 5.24
CA THR A 20 -9.62 20.86 4.24
C THR A 20 -9.65 19.49 3.57
N ALA A 21 -10.81 19.07 3.07
CA ALA A 21 -10.96 17.81 2.33
C ALA A 21 -9.95 17.68 1.16
N ILE A 22 -9.64 18.79 0.46
CA ILE A 22 -8.68 18.82 -0.65
C ILE A 22 -7.26 18.55 -0.16
N GLN A 23 -6.88 19.11 0.99
CA GLN A 23 -5.56 18.88 1.60
C GLN A 23 -5.41 17.42 2.05
N VAL A 24 -6.45 16.85 2.66
CA VAL A 24 -6.48 15.44 3.07
C VAL A 24 -6.33 14.53 1.85
N GLU A 25 -7.10 14.77 0.79
CA GLU A 25 -7.01 14.02 -0.46
C GLU A 25 -5.61 14.12 -1.09
N SER A 26 -5.04 15.33 -1.16
CA SER A 26 -3.72 15.57 -1.73
C SER A 26 -2.61 14.88 -0.93
N LYS A 27 -2.73 14.91 0.40
CA LYS A 27 -1.81 14.20 1.31
C LYS A 27 -1.88 12.69 1.08
N TRP A 28 -3.08 12.14 1.01
CA TRP A 28 -3.29 10.72 0.73
C TRP A 28 -2.66 10.29 -0.60
N LYS A 29 -2.89 11.03 -1.68
CA LYS A 29 -2.28 10.75 -3.01
C LYS A 29 -0.76 10.77 -2.97
N THR A 30 -0.18 11.70 -2.21
CA THR A 30 1.28 11.79 -2.01
C THR A 30 1.82 10.57 -1.29
N LEU A 31 1.14 10.12 -0.22
CA LEU A 31 1.50 8.91 0.52
C LEU A 31 1.42 7.66 -0.38
N GLU A 32 0.32 7.50 -1.13
CA GLU A 32 0.16 6.38 -2.05
C GLU A 32 1.26 6.33 -3.11
N ARG A 33 1.61 7.48 -3.71
CA ARG A 33 2.70 7.58 -4.68
C ARG A 33 4.04 7.21 -4.05
N SER A 34 4.36 7.78 -2.89
CA SER A 34 5.61 7.51 -2.17
C SER A 34 5.77 6.02 -1.87
N PHE A 35 4.69 5.37 -1.42
CA PHE A 35 4.67 3.93 -1.17
C PHE A 35 4.95 3.12 -2.44
N LYS A 36 4.24 3.38 -3.54
CA LYS A 36 4.45 2.69 -4.83
C LYS A 36 5.89 2.86 -5.34
N THR A 37 6.39 4.09 -5.33
CA THR A 37 7.78 4.40 -5.72
C THR A 37 8.79 3.68 -4.83
N THR A 38 8.50 3.50 -3.54
CA THR A 38 9.40 2.76 -2.63
C THR A 38 9.43 1.27 -2.98
N ILE A 39 8.26 0.66 -3.21
CA ILE A 39 8.15 -0.75 -3.65
C ILE A 39 8.84 -0.97 -5.00
N GLU A 40 8.65 -0.08 -5.97
CA GLU A 40 9.30 -0.17 -7.28
C GLU A 40 10.82 -0.02 -7.19
N ASN A 41 11.32 0.92 -6.39
CA ASN A 41 12.76 1.10 -6.18
C ASN A 41 13.37 -0.09 -5.44
N SER A 42 12.65 -0.74 -4.52
CA SER A 42 13.14 -1.95 -3.85
C SER A 42 13.35 -3.13 -4.81
N LYS A 43 12.64 -3.15 -5.95
CA LYS A 43 12.80 -4.18 -7.00
C LYS A 43 13.96 -3.88 -7.97
N LYS A 44 14.43 -2.64 -8.05
CA LYS A 44 15.51 -2.20 -8.96
C LYS A 44 16.83 -2.20 -8.20
N THR A 45 17.65 -3.23 -8.44
CA THR A 45 18.94 -3.46 -7.78
C THR A 45 19.92 -2.28 -7.91
N GLY A 46 20.64 -1.96 -6.83
CA GLY A 46 21.85 -1.13 -6.84
C GLY A 46 21.78 0.22 -6.08
N ARG A 47 20.58 0.69 -5.72
CA ARG A 47 20.40 1.89 -4.87
C ARG A 47 19.97 1.48 -3.46
N GLY A 48 20.58 2.09 -2.44
CA GLY A 48 20.25 1.83 -1.03
C GLY A 48 18.76 1.93 -0.74
N LYS A 49 18.28 1.10 0.21
CA LYS A 49 16.87 0.97 0.54
C LYS A 49 16.28 2.32 0.95
N ARG A 50 15.30 2.83 0.20
CA ARG A 50 14.51 3.99 0.61
C ARG A 50 13.48 3.55 1.65
N SER A 51 13.43 4.23 2.78
CA SER A 51 12.42 3.99 3.82
C SER A 51 11.23 4.91 3.58
N CYS A 52 10.01 4.34 3.56
CA CYS A 52 8.77 5.10 3.47
C CYS A 52 8.18 5.26 4.88
N PRO A 53 7.89 6.50 5.33
CA PRO A 53 7.14 6.69 6.57
C PRO A 53 5.80 5.95 6.49
N TYR A 54 5.41 5.27 7.57
CA TYR A 54 4.16 4.50 7.66
C TYR A 54 4.06 3.32 6.67
N GLU A 55 5.18 2.78 6.18
CA GLU A 55 5.22 1.65 5.23
C GLU A 55 4.32 0.48 5.66
N ARG A 56 4.36 0.08 6.93
CA ARG A 56 3.58 -1.05 7.46
C ARG A 56 2.08 -0.80 7.35
N GLU A 57 1.62 0.38 7.73
CA GLU A 57 0.21 0.76 7.70
C GLU A 57 -0.29 0.89 6.26
N LEU A 58 0.53 1.53 5.41
CA LEU A 58 0.23 1.66 3.98
C LEU A 58 0.21 0.31 3.27
N ALA A 59 1.10 -0.62 3.61
CA ALA A 59 1.08 -1.98 3.08
C ALA A 59 -0.21 -2.72 3.46
N ALA A 60 -0.66 -2.62 4.71
CA ALA A 60 -1.89 -3.28 5.16
C ALA A 60 -3.15 -2.81 4.38
N ILE A 61 -3.18 -1.55 3.96
CA ILE A 61 -4.32 -0.95 3.23
C ILE A 61 -4.16 -1.13 1.71
N LEU A 62 -2.97 -0.88 1.17
CA LEU A 62 -2.72 -0.79 -0.28
C LEU A 62 -2.34 -2.13 -0.91
N LEU A 63 -1.66 -3.03 -0.19
CA LEU A 63 -1.25 -4.34 -0.72
C LEU A 63 -2.43 -5.29 -0.90
N LYS A 64 -3.52 -5.09 -0.15
CA LYS A 64 -4.79 -5.80 -0.34
C LYS A 64 -5.46 -5.46 -1.68
N ARG A 65 -5.06 -4.37 -2.35
CA ARG A 65 -5.61 -3.97 -3.65
C ARG A 65 -4.77 -4.52 -4.80
N ASN A 66 -5.42 -5.19 -5.76
CA ASN A 66 -4.80 -5.70 -7.00
C ASN A 66 -4.18 -4.62 -7.91
N SER A 67 -4.31 -3.33 -7.56
CA SER A 67 -3.75 -2.20 -8.31
C SER A 67 -2.28 -1.91 -8.02
N VAL A 68 -1.73 -2.42 -6.90
CA VAL A 68 -0.33 -2.17 -6.51
C VAL A 68 0.59 -3.29 -7.00
N ILE A 69 0.07 -4.51 -7.06
CA ILE A 69 0.77 -5.68 -7.59
C ILE A 69 -0.19 -6.40 -8.53
N PRO A 70 -0.10 -6.17 -9.85
CA PRO A 70 -0.84 -6.99 -10.80
C PRO A 70 -0.42 -8.46 -10.64
N PRO A 71 -1.37 -9.41 -10.58
CA PRO A 71 -1.07 -10.84 -10.40
C PRO A 71 -0.16 -11.43 -11.47
N CYS A 72 -0.21 -10.86 -12.68
CA CYS A 72 0.74 -11.13 -13.76
C CYS A 72 0.98 -9.83 -14.54
N VAL A 73 2.24 -9.48 -14.75
CA VAL A 73 2.64 -8.57 -15.82
C VAL A 73 3.07 -9.48 -16.97
N LEU A 74 2.33 -9.46 -18.08
CA LEU A 74 2.75 -10.17 -19.29
C LEU A 74 3.80 -9.30 -19.99
N ASP A 75 5.05 -9.37 -19.51
CA ASP A 75 6.19 -8.89 -20.29
C ASP A 75 6.67 -10.07 -21.16
N GLU A 76 6.85 -9.83 -22.46
CA GLU A 76 7.37 -10.81 -23.43
C GLU A 76 8.72 -11.43 -23.00
N ASN A 77 9.43 -10.79 -22.05
CA ASN A 77 10.72 -11.24 -21.53
C ASN A 77 10.68 -12.04 -20.21
N SER A 78 9.50 -12.39 -19.68
CA SER A 78 9.37 -12.94 -18.30
C SER A 78 8.98 -14.43 -18.21
N VAL A 79 9.36 -15.25 -19.19
CA VAL A 79 9.15 -16.71 -19.13
C VAL A 79 10.16 -17.42 -18.21
N LYS A 80 10.51 -16.90 -17.02
CA LYS A 80 11.30 -17.67 -16.00
C LYS A 80 11.08 -17.16 -14.57
N ASN A 81 10.03 -17.65 -13.89
CA ASN A 81 10.06 -18.14 -12.49
C ASN A 81 8.64 -18.26 -11.91
N ARG A 82 8.00 -19.40 -12.19
CA ARG A 82 6.83 -19.89 -11.45
C ARG A 82 7.29 -20.51 -10.13
N ALA A 83 7.69 -19.71 -9.15
CA ALA A 83 7.96 -20.19 -7.79
C ALA A 83 8.04 -19.04 -6.77
N SER A 84 6.93 -18.40 -6.40
CA SER A 84 6.88 -17.60 -5.15
C SER A 84 5.48 -17.19 -4.68
N SER A 85 4.42 -17.38 -5.46
CA SER A 85 3.06 -16.99 -5.06
C SER A 85 2.43 -17.86 -3.96
N ASN A 86 3.13 -18.89 -3.45
CA ASN A 86 2.60 -19.81 -2.44
C ASN A 86 3.15 -19.62 -1.01
N ILE A 87 4.07 -18.67 -0.76
CA ILE A 87 4.65 -18.50 0.59
C ILE A 87 3.78 -17.61 1.48
N ILE A 88 3.21 -16.53 0.95
CA ILE A 88 2.52 -15.52 1.79
C ILE A 88 1.08 -15.92 2.18
N LYS A 89 0.46 -16.90 1.51
CA LYS A 89 -0.88 -17.38 1.90
C LYS A 89 -0.88 -18.37 3.07
N LYS A 90 0.28 -18.88 3.51
CA LYS A 90 0.33 -19.97 4.50
C LYS A 90 0.38 -19.52 5.96
N GLU A 91 0.71 -18.26 6.24
CA GLU A 91 0.88 -17.80 7.63
C GLU A 91 -0.35 -17.11 8.26
N LEU A 92 -1.43 -16.83 7.52
CA LEU A 92 -2.64 -16.22 8.09
C LEU A 92 -3.78 -17.21 8.40
N CYS A 93 -3.62 -18.51 8.09
CA CYS A 93 -4.68 -19.52 8.27
C CYS A 93 -4.51 -20.41 9.52
N ASN A 94 -3.39 -20.31 10.26
CA ASN A 94 -3.08 -21.27 11.33
C ASN A 94 -3.32 -20.76 12.76
N SER A 95 -3.93 -19.58 12.96
CA SER A 95 -4.18 -19.04 14.31
C SER A 95 -5.64 -19.01 14.76
N THR A 96 -6.57 -19.70 14.07
CA THR A 96 -7.99 -19.73 14.51
C THR A 96 -8.53 -21.13 14.81
N MET A 97 -7.71 -22.10 15.22
CA MET A 97 -8.21 -23.39 15.74
C MET A 97 -7.33 -23.94 16.88
N CYS A 98 -7.68 -23.55 18.11
CA CYS A 98 -7.59 -24.29 19.39
C CYS A 98 -8.12 -23.29 20.43
N THR A 99 -9.39 -23.33 20.82
CA THR A 99 -9.98 -24.21 21.86
C THR A 99 -9.09 -24.33 23.08
#